data_AF-A0AAU9X084-F1
#
_entry.id   AF-A0AAU9X084-F1
#
_cell.length_a   1.000
_cell.length_b   1.000
_cell.length_c   1.000
_cell.angle_alpha   90.00
_cell.angle_beta   90.00
_cell.angle_gamma   90.00
#
_symmetry.space_group_name_H-M   'P 1'
#
loop_
_entity.id
_entity.type
_entity.pdbx_description
1 polymer ?
#
loop_
_entity_poly.entity_id
_entity_poly.type
_entity_poly.pdbx_seq_one_letter_code
_entity_poly.pdbx_strand_id
1 'polypeptide(L)'
;MHKSLPKNPQKVPEEEIRQIEEFYLRDNISRILPGKKDKVSVNAESGREAIQERLLLVNLREAHALFKEGLKLKVGFSKFVSLRPPQVLPMTLCDQEVRMCKYH
;
A
#
# COMPACT_ATOMS: atom_id res chain seq x y z
N MET A 1 37.30 -15.55 -18.99
CA MET A 1 36.64 -15.35 -17.69
C MET A 1 35.57 -14.28 -17.86
N HIS A 2 34.30 -14.67 -17.91
CA HIS A 2 33.17 -13.78 -18.18
C HIS A 2 33.03 -12.75 -17.06
N LYS A 3 33.08 -11.46 -17.40
CA LYS A 3 32.72 -10.37 -16.48
C LYS A 3 31.20 -10.32 -16.39
N SER A 4 30.64 -10.76 -15.27
CA SER A 4 29.23 -10.59 -14.94
C SER A 4 28.94 -9.10 -14.72
N LEU A 5 28.07 -8.50 -15.53
CA LEU A 5 27.59 -7.13 -15.31
C LEU A 5 26.84 -7.03 -13.97
N PRO A 6 26.93 -5.91 -13.23
CA PRO A 6 26.10 -5.68 -12.06
C PRO A 6 24.62 -5.63 -12.49
N LYS A 7 23.80 -6.42 -11.80
CA LYS A 7 22.34 -6.44 -11.97
C LYS A 7 21.80 -5.05 -11.61
N ASN A 8 21.51 -4.23 -12.62
CA ASN A 8 20.82 -2.96 -12.43
C ASN A 8 19.43 -3.26 -11.83
N PRO A 9 19.08 -2.81 -10.62
CA PRO A 9 17.71 -2.92 -10.15
C PRO A 9 16.88 -2.05 -11.10
N GLN A 10 16.01 -2.66 -11.90
CA GLN A 10 15.06 -1.92 -12.73
C GLN A 10 14.31 -0.95 -11.80
N LYS A 11 14.62 0.34 -11.90
CA LYS A 11 13.83 1.39 -11.26
C LYS A 11 12.45 1.29 -11.87
N VAL A 12 11.48 0.84 -11.08
CA VAL A 12 10.07 1.01 -11.41
C VAL A 12 9.88 2.52 -11.63
N PRO A 13 9.28 2.95 -12.75
CA PRO A 13 9.03 4.36 -13.00
C PRO A 13 8.31 4.98 -11.80
N GLU A 14 8.69 6.19 -11.40
CA GLU A 14 8.03 6.90 -10.29
C GLU A 14 6.52 7.01 -10.52
N GLU A 15 6.11 7.09 -11.78
CA GLU A 15 4.71 7.03 -12.20
C GLU A 15 4.01 5.71 -11.81
N GLU A 16 4.65 4.55 -12.01
CA GLU A 16 4.06 3.26 -11.62
C GLU A 16 3.94 3.14 -10.10
N ILE A 17 4.90 3.68 -9.36
CA ILE A 17 4.83 3.74 -7.89
C ILE A 17 3.63 4.57 -7.47
N ARG A 18 3.50 5.78 -8.02
CA ARG A 18 2.39 6.68 -7.75
C ARG A 18 1.04 6.05 -8.06
N GLN A 19 0.92 5.33 -9.18
CA GLN A 19 -0.32 4.65 -9.55
C GLN A 19 -0.67 3.51 -8.57
N ILE A 20 0.33 2.78 -8.06
CA ILE A 20 0.12 1.76 -7.03
C ILE A 20 -0.31 2.40 -5.72
N GLU A 21 0.34 3.48 -5.29
CA GLU A 21 -0.03 4.22 -4.08
C GLU A 21 -1.45 4.77 -4.18
N GLU A 22 -1.80 5.42 -5.28
CA GLU A 22 -3.14 5.94 -5.53
C GLU A 22 -4.17 4.82 -5.50
N PHE A 23 -3.89 3.67 -6.12
CA PHE A 23 -4.77 2.50 -6.09
C PHE A 23 -5.07 2.05 -4.66
N TYR A 24 -4.04 1.95 -3.80
CA TYR A 24 -4.23 1.57 -2.39
C TYR A 24 -5.06 2.60 -1.62
N LEU A 25 -5.02 3.88 -1.99
CA LEU A 25 -5.73 4.96 -1.30
C LEU A 25 -7.19 5.14 -1.75
N ARG A 26 -7.67 4.42 -2.77
CA ARG A 26 -9.06 4.49 -3.21
C ARG A 26 -10.00 3.94 -2.14
N ASP A 27 -11.14 4.61 -1.90
CA ASP A 27 -12.10 4.23 -0.86
C ASP A 27 -12.78 2.87 -1.07
N ASN A 28 -12.77 2.35 -2.29
CA ASN A 28 -13.23 1.00 -2.63
C ASN A 28 -12.14 -0.08 -2.44
N ILE A 29 -10.89 0.31 -2.21
CA ILE A 29 -9.76 -0.60 -1.95
C ILE A 29 -9.37 -0.58 -0.48
N SER A 30 -9.30 0.61 0.13
CA SER A 30 -9.07 0.77 1.56
C SER A 30 -9.96 1.86 2.15
N ARG A 31 -10.33 1.74 3.43
CA ARG A 31 -11.10 2.76 4.14
C ARG A 31 -10.31 3.35 5.28
N ILE A 32 -10.50 4.64 5.52
CA ILE A 32 -9.93 5.33 6.67
C ILE A 32 -10.45 4.68 7.96
N LEU A 33 -9.53 4.33 8.87
CA LEU A 33 -9.87 3.92 10.23
C LEU A 33 -10.30 5.15 11.02
N PRO A 34 -11.45 5.15 11.71
CA PRO A 34 -11.95 6.36 12.38
C PRO A 34 -11.36 6.62 13.76
N GLY A 35 -10.54 5.70 14.30
CA GLY A 35 -9.98 5.88 15.63
C GLY A 35 -8.98 7.03 15.66
N LYS A 36 -9.09 7.89 16.67
CA LYS A 36 -8.21 9.07 16.84
C LYS A 36 -6.72 8.71 16.95
N LYS A 37 -6.42 7.47 17.37
CA LYS A 37 -5.07 6.91 17.53
C LYS A 37 -4.56 6.19 16.28
N ASP A 38 -5.41 5.98 15.27
CA ASP A 38 -5.05 5.25 14.05
C ASP A 38 -4.28 6.17 13.11
N LYS A 39 -3.07 6.57 13.52
CA LYS A 39 -2.22 7.50 12.76
C LYS A 39 -0.81 6.97 12.70
N VAL A 40 -0.23 7.05 11.51
CA VAL A 40 1.19 6.76 11.26
C VAL A 40 1.93 8.07 11.00
N SER A 41 3.09 8.20 11.64
CA SER A 41 4.00 9.32 11.38
C SER A 41 4.88 8.99 10.19
N VAL A 42 4.74 9.76 9.11
CA VAL A 42 5.61 9.67 7.93
C VAL A 42 6.55 10.86 7.88
N ASN A 43 7.75 10.67 7.33
CA ASN A 43 8.65 11.79 7.05
C ASN A 43 8.26 12.38 5.70
N ALA A 44 7.82 13.64 5.70
CA ALA A 44 7.59 14.45 4.52
C ALA A 44 8.66 15.55 4.41
N GLU A 45 8.67 16.26 3.29
CA GLU A 45 9.60 17.37 3.04
C GLU A 45 9.44 18.50 4.08
N SER A 46 8.21 18.74 4.54
CA SER A 46 7.86 19.75 5.55
C SER A 46 8.11 19.31 6.99
N GLY A 47 8.49 18.04 7.22
CA GLY A 47 8.70 17.47 8.55
C GLY A 47 7.91 16.17 8.76
N ARG A 48 7.69 15.80 10.04
CA ARG A 48 6.90 14.61 10.36
C ARG A 48 5.41 14.92 10.28
N GLU A 49 4.72 14.22 9.39
CA GLU A 49 3.28 14.34 9.20
C GLU A 49 2.56 13.11 9.74
N ALA A 50 1.49 13.33 10.50
CA ALA A 50 0.64 12.25 11.01
C ALA A 50 -0.49 11.98 10.01
N ILE A 51 -0.42 10.85 9.31
CA ILE A 51 -1.42 10.40 8.34
C ILE A 51 -2.33 9.37 8.99
N GLN A 52 -3.64 9.49 8.75
CA GLN A 52 -4.63 8.54 9.25
C GLN A 52 -4.44 7.16 8.59
N GLU A 53 -4.42 6.11 9.40
CA GLU A 53 -4.35 4.74 8.92
C GLU A 53 -5.62 4.37 8.14
N ARG A 54 -5.46 3.47 7.18
CA ARG A 54 -6.50 2.93 6.34
C ARG A 54 -6.48 1.41 6.42
N LEU A 55 -7.64 0.79 6.45
CA LEU A 55 -7.80 -0.65 6.42
C LEU A 55 -8.06 -1.10 4.97
N LEU A 56 -7.24 -2.00 4.46
CA LEU A 56 -7.47 -2.66 3.19
C LEU A 56 -8.72 -3.54 3.28
N LEU A 57 -9.67 -3.34 2.35
CA LEU A 57 -10.97 -4.01 2.34
C LEU A 57 -10.92 -5.42 1.75
N VAL A 58 -9.88 -5.71 0.98
CA VAL A 58 -9.63 -7.00 0.31
C VAL A 58 -8.27 -7.53 0.74
N ASN A 59 -8.00 -8.81 0.51
CA ASN A 59 -6.66 -9.34 0.78
C ASN A 59 -5.65 -8.85 -0.28
N LEU A 60 -4.35 -8.98 0.00
CA LEU A 60 -3.30 -8.47 -0.91
C LEU A 60 -3.32 -9.14 -2.29
N ARG A 61 -3.74 -10.40 -2.38
CA ARG A 61 -3.82 -11.13 -3.66
C ARG A 61 -4.96 -10.60 -4.52
N GLU A 62 -6.12 -10.36 -3.91
CA GLU A 62 -7.28 -9.75 -4.55
C GLU A 62 -6.97 -8.31 -4.99
N ALA A 63 -6.35 -7.51 -4.12
CA ALA A 63 -5.90 -6.15 -4.46
C ALA A 63 -4.97 -6.16 -5.69
N HIS A 64 -4.04 -7.11 -5.78
CA HIS A 64 -3.14 -7.24 -6.92
C HIS A 64 -3.86 -7.67 -8.21
N ALA A 65 -4.85 -8.55 -8.11
CA ALA A 65 -5.69 -8.93 -9.24
C ALA A 65 -6.48 -7.73 -9.78
N LEU A 66 -7.18 -7.02 -8.89
CA LEU A 66 -7.93 -5.80 -9.22
C LEU A 66 -7.05 -4.71 -9.83
N PHE A 67 -5.83 -4.54 -9.29
CA PHE A 67 -4.85 -3.60 -9.85
C PHE A 67 -4.50 -3.95 -11.29
N LYS A 68 -4.23 -5.23 -11.59
CA LYS A 68 -3.90 -5.69 -12.95
C LYS A 68 -5.06 -5.59 -13.93
N GLU A 69 -6.29 -5.76 -13.45
CA GLU A 69 -7.49 -5.62 -14.28
C GLU A 69 -7.74 -4.15 -14.65
N GLY A 70 -7.57 -3.23 -13.71
CA GLY A 70 -7.81 -1.80 -13.91
C GLY A 70 -6.65 -1.05 -14.57
N LEU A 71 -5.40 -1.43 -14.26
CA LEU A 71 -4.18 -0.81 -14.76
C LEU A 71 -3.38 -1.87 -15.51
N LYS A 72 -3.16 -1.69 -16.82
CA LYS A 72 -2.39 -2.60 -17.69
C LYS A 72 -0.89 -2.66 -17.36
N LEU A 73 -0.50 -2.34 -16.12
CA LEU A 73 0.86 -2.36 -15.62
C LEU A 73 1.29 -3.77 -15.23
N LYS A 74 2.51 -4.15 -15.60
CA LYS A 74 3.09 -5.45 -15.30
C LYS A 74 3.92 -5.40 -14.01
N VAL A 75 3.26 -5.19 -12.87
CA VAL A 75 3.91 -5.27 -11.56
C VAL A 75 3.80 -6.69 -10.97
N GLY A 76 4.91 -7.24 -10.48
CA GLY A 76 4.93 -8.49 -9.74
C GLY A 76 4.31 -8.36 -8.34
N PHE A 77 3.73 -9.44 -7.81
CA PHE A 77 3.04 -9.42 -6.51
C PHE A 77 3.94 -8.92 -5.37
N SER A 78 5.15 -9.46 -5.24
CA SER A 78 6.08 -9.04 -4.19
C SER A 78 6.44 -7.56 -4.26
N LYS A 79 6.55 -7.01 -5.48
CA LYS A 79 6.85 -5.59 -5.69
C LYS A 79 5.65 -4.73 -5.33
N PHE A 80 4.46 -5.13 -5.77
CA PHE A 80 3.20 -4.47 -5.43
C PHE A 80 2.95 -4.39 -3.92
N VAL A 81 3.22 -5.49 -3.20
CA VAL A 81 3.10 -5.52 -1.73
C VAL A 81 4.15 -4.63 -1.07
N SER A 82 5.39 -4.58 -1.59
CA SER A 82 6.45 -3.72 -1.05
C SER A 82 6.22 -2.22 -1.27
N LEU A 83 5.41 -1.86 -2.28
CA LEU A 83 5.06 -0.48 -2.61
C LEU A 83 3.77 -0.01 -1.93
N ARG A 84 3.21 -0.83 -1.03
CA ARG A 84 2.05 -0.45 -0.23
C ARG A 84 2.42 0.74 0.68
N PRO A 85 1.62 1.82 0.67
CA PRO A 85 1.82 2.94 1.59
C PRO A 85 1.77 2.48 3.06
N PRO A 86 2.62 3.02 3.93
CA PRO A 86 2.71 2.60 5.34
C PRO A 86 1.39 2.77 6.10
N GLN A 87 0.57 3.75 5.73
CA GLN A 87 -0.73 4.00 6.33
C GLN A 87 -1.81 2.97 5.96
N VAL A 88 -1.59 2.11 4.96
CA VAL A 88 -2.61 1.14 4.52
C VAL A 88 -2.34 -0.20 5.16
N LEU A 89 -3.10 -0.61 6.17
CA LEU A 89 -2.97 -1.85 6.89
C LEU A 89 -3.73 -3.00 6.19
N PRO A 90 -3.18 -4.22 6.10
CA PRO A 90 -3.93 -5.37 5.64
C PRO A 90 -4.90 -5.83 6.75
N MET A 91 -6.02 -6.43 6.35
CA MET A 91 -7.04 -6.91 7.30
C MET A 91 -6.45 -7.83 8.39
N THR A 92 -5.46 -8.65 8.05
CA THR A 92 -4.79 -9.58 8.98
C THR A 92 -4.09 -8.90 10.17
N LEU A 93 -3.69 -7.62 10.04
CA LEU A 93 -3.11 -6.88 11.16
C LEU A 93 -4.19 -6.29 12.09
N CYS A 94 -5.42 -6.18 11.60
CA CYS A 94 -6.54 -5.65 12.37
C CYS A 94 -7.12 -6.70 13.34
N ASP A 95 -6.98 -8.00 13.03
CA ASP A 95 -7.38 -9.09 13.94
C ASP A 95 -6.55 -9.16 15.23
N GLN A 96 -5.34 -8.59 15.24
CA GLN A 96 -4.49 -8.57 16.44
C GLN A 96 -4.89 -7.46 17.43
N GLU A 97 -5.61 -6.44 16.98
CA GLU A 97 -6.10 -5.33 17.80
C GLU A 97 -7.44 -4.84 17.23
N VAL A 98 -8.56 -5.47 17.61
CA VAL A 98 -9.91 -5.21 17.08
C VAL A 98 -10.27 -3.71 17.07
N ARG A 99 -9.94 -3.04 15.96
CA ARG A 99 -10.19 -1.61 15.66
C ARG A 99 -11.34 -1.45 14.63
N MET A 100 -12.13 -2.51 14.45
CA MET A 100 -13.35 -2.44 13.64
C MET A 100 -14.37 -1.59 14.39
N CYS A 101 -14.89 -0.56 13.73
CA CYS A 101 -16.00 0.24 14.25
C CYS A 101 -17.14 -0.71 14.63
N LYS A 102 -17.49 -0.75 15.91
CA LYS A 102 -18.80 -1.30 16.29
C LYS A 102 -19.82 -0.31 15.77
N TYR A 103 -20.41 -0.59 14.61
CA TYR A 103 -21.65 0.05 14.19
C TYR A 103 -22.70 -0.42 15.19
N HIS A 104 -23.03 0.44 16.15
CA HIS A 104 -24.11 0.25 17.12
C HIS A 104 -25.37 0.95 16.59
#